data_AF-A0A1I8J199-F1
#
_entry.id   AF-A0A1I8J199-F1
#
_cell.length_a   1.000
_cell.length_b   1.000
_cell.length_c   1.000
_cell.angle_alpha   90.00
_cell.angle_beta   90.00
_cell.angle_gamma   90.00
#
_symmetry.space_group_name_H-M   'P 1'
#
loop_
_entity.id
_entity.type
_entity.pdbx_description
1 polymer ?
#
loop_
_entity_poly.entity_id
_entity_poly.type
_entity_poly.pdbx_seq_one_letter_code
_entity_poly.pdbx_strand_id
1 'polypeptide(L)'
;MYRQVLLTGCRCVELDCWDGKGADEEPMVTHGFTMCSEVSFRETMEAIAETAFKVSDFPVILSFENHCSPKQQAKMVKLIKDYLGDRILAQPLESHPLSSMAQARSLGKRN
;
A
#
# COMPACT_ATOMS: atom_id res chain seq x y z
N MET A 1 3.03 15.18 -1.64
CA MET A 1 1.59 15.01 -1.36
C MET A 1 1.38 14.17 -0.09
N TYR A 2 1.71 12.88 -0.07
CA TYR A 2 1.43 11.96 1.07
C TYR A 2 1.81 12.52 2.45
N ARG A 3 3.05 13.02 2.60
CA ARG A 3 3.50 13.67 3.85
C ARG A 3 2.54 14.75 4.33
N GLN A 4 2.18 15.68 3.45
CA GLN A 4 1.36 16.83 3.82
C GLN A 4 -0.07 16.40 4.17
N VAL A 5 -0.67 15.50 3.38
CA VAL A 5 -2.04 15.04 3.62
C VAL A 5 -2.14 14.27 4.95
N LEU A 6 -1.12 13.48 5.31
CA LEU A 6 -1.07 12.83 6.61
C LEU A 6 -0.85 13.83 7.75
N LEU A 7 -0.02 14.87 7.55
CA LEU A 7 0.21 15.94 8.51
C LEU A 7 -1.01 16.85 8.73
N THR A 8 -1.97 16.90 7.80
CA THR A 8 -3.26 17.56 8.03
C THR A 8 -4.28 16.68 8.76
N GLY A 9 -3.88 15.48 9.20
CA GLY A 9 -4.74 14.55 9.93
C GLY A 9 -5.55 13.58 9.07
N CYS A 10 -5.38 13.58 7.74
CA CYS A 10 -6.05 12.59 6.88
C CYS A 10 -5.62 11.17 7.28
N ARG A 11 -6.57 10.23 7.39
CA ARG A 11 -6.34 8.83 7.82
C ARG A 11 -6.62 7.79 6.74
N CYS A 12 -6.91 8.22 5.51
CA CYS A 12 -7.06 7.32 4.36
C CYS A 12 -6.38 7.94 3.15
N VAL A 13 -5.44 7.24 2.54
CA VAL A 13 -4.75 7.70 1.33
C VAL A 13 -4.79 6.62 0.26
N GLU A 14 -4.85 7.06 -0.99
CA GLU A 14 -4.93 6.19 -2.15
C GLU A 14 -3.58 6.07 -2.87
N LEU A 15 -3.33 4.88 -3.39
CA LEU A 15 -2.15 4.51 -4.17
C LEU A 15 -2.60 3.72 -5.40
N ASP A 16 -2.59 4.38 -6.56
CA ASP A 16 -2.78 3.72 -7.85
C ASP A 16 -1.45 3.14 -8.34
N CYS A 17 -1.29 1.84 -8.14
CA CYS A 17 -0.02 1.11 -8.25
C CYS A 17 0.08 0.39 -9.60
N TRP A 18 1.16 0.68 -10.31
CA TRP A 18 1.43 0.15 -11.64
C TRP A 18 2.81 -0.49 -11.72
N ASP A 19 2.94 -1.45 -12.63
CA ASP A 19 4.24 -2.07 -12.94
C ASP A 19 5.25 -1.00 -13.40
N GLY A 20 6.41 -0.98 -12.75
CA GLY A 20 7.53 -0.15 -13.17
C GLY A 20 8.11 -0.59 -14.51
N LYS A 21 8.53 0.40 -15.30
CA LYS A 21 9.21 0.21 -16.58
C LYS A 21 10.71 0.37 -16.38
N GLY A 22 11.52 -0.59 -16.80
CA GLY A 22 12.98 -0.52 -16.70
C GLY A 22 13.62 -1.80 -16.16
N ALA A 23 14.95 -1.82 -16.07
CA ALA A 23 15.71 -3.02 -15.69
C ALA A 23 15.42 -3.46 -14.24
N ASP A 24 15.15 -2.51 -13.34
CA ASP A 24 14.92 -2.80 -11.93
C ASP A 24 13.47 -3.20 -11.63
N GLU A 25 12.53 -3.01 -12.57
CA GLU A 25 11.10 -3.34 -12.45
C GLU A 25 10.53 -2.96 -11.07
N GLU A 26 10.83 -1.76 -10.60
CA GLU A 26 10.39 -1.24 -9.30
C GLU A 26 8.98 -0.65 -9.43
N PRO A 27 8.00 -1.04 -8.58
CA PRO A 27 6.63 -0.55 -8.70
C PRO A 27 6.54 0.98 -8.63
N MET A 28 5.57 1.53 -9.36
CA MET A 28 5.33 2.97 -9.46
C MET A 28 3.92 3.33 -9.01
N VAL A 29 3.72 4.59 -8.63
CA VAL A 29 2.40 5.17 -8.37
C VAL A 29 2.15 6.24 -9.42
N THR A 30 1.04 6.13 -10.15
CA THR A 30 0.63 7.09 -11.18
C THR A 30 -0.85 6.91 -11.47
N HIS A 31 -1.45 7.83 -12.21
CA HIS A 31 -2.79 7.64 -12.76
C HIS A 31 -2.68 7.03 -14.17
N GLY A 32 -3.06 5.77 -14.30
CA GLY A 32 -2.89 4.98 -15.52
C GLY A 32 -3.52 5.60 -16.76
N PHE A 33 -2.89 5.39 -17.92
CA PHE A 33 -3.38 5.85 -19.24
C PHE A 33 -3.59 7.38 -19.37
N THR A 34 -2.90 8.17 -18.54
CA THR A 34 -2.94 9.63 -18.59
C THR A 34 -1.55 10.24 -18.82
N MET A 35 -1.48 11.57 -18.84
CA MET A 35 -0.22 12.33 -18.92
C MET A 35 0.35 12.67 -17.53
N CYS A 36 -0.17 12.08 -16.46
CA CYS A 36 0.36 12.29 -15.12
C CYS A 36 1.78 11.71 -14.99
N SER A 37 2.63 12.40 -14.24
CA SER A 37 3.97 11.91 -13.91
C SER A 37 3.90 10.72 -12.95
N GLU A 38 4.86 9.81 -13.09
CA GLU A 38 5.01 8.64 -12.22
C GLU A 38 5.88 9.00 -10.99
N VAL A 39 5.58 8.43 -9.82
CA VAL A 39 6.42 8.51 -8.62
C VAL A 39 6.77 7.11 -8.11
N SER A 40 7.91 6.96 -7.44
CA SER A 40 8.32 5.65 -6.93
C SER A 40 7.40 5.15 -5.82
N PHE A 41 7.03 3.87 -5.87
CA PHE A 41 6.31 3.23 -4.77
C PHE A 41 7.15 3.22 -3.48
N ARG A 42 8.47 3.05 -3.60
CA ARG A 42 9.41 3.10 -2.47
C ARG A 42 9.37 4.45 -1.75
N GLU A 43 9.51 5.54 -2.50
CA GLU A 43 9.46 6.91 -1.96
C GLU A 43 8.10 7.22 -1.35
N THR A 44 7.03 6.66 -1.94
CA THR A 44 5.68 6.77 -1.41
C THR A 44 5.55 6.07 -0.05
N MET A 45 6.07 4.85 0.08
CA MET A 45 6.09 4.11 1.36
C MET A 45 6.93 4.83 2.41
N GLU A 46 8.10 5.35 2.04
CA GLU A 46 8.95 6.14 2.94
C GLU A 46 8.21 7.38 3.47
N ALA A 47 7.56 8.14 2.58
CA ALA A 47 6.78 9.31 2.94
C ALA A 47 5.66 9.00 3.93
N ILE A 48 4.93 7.90 3.70
CA ILE A 48 3.85 7.44 4.58
C ILE A 48 4.43 7.01 5.93
N ALA A 49 5.45 6.15 5.92
CA ALA A 49 6.13 5.66 7.12
C ALA A 49 6.63 6.79 8.02
N GLU A 50 7.13 7.87 7.44
CA GLU A 50 7.66 9.02 8.18
C GLU A 50 6.56 9.86 8.84
N THR A 51 5.35 9.92 8.27
CA THR A 51 4.33 10.92 8.65
C THR A 51 3.01 10.34 9.15
N ALA A 52 2.77 9.04 8.99
CA ALA A 52 1.51 8.37 9.32
C ALA A 52 0.98 8.70 10.71
N PHE A 53 1.86 8.81 11.72
CA PHE A 53 1.45 9.00 13.12
C PHE A 53 1.97 10.30 13.76
N LYS A 54 2.50 11.25 12.97
CA LYS A 54 3.09 12.49 13.53
C LYS A 54 2.07 13.43 14.20
N VAL A 55 0.80 13.38 13.79
CA VAL A 55 -0.25 14.31 14.23
C VAL A 55 -1.49 13.61 14.79
N SER A 56 -1.53 12.29 14.76
CA SER A 56 -2.65 11.47 15.22
C SER A 56 -2.20 10.03 15.42
N ASP A 57 -2.54 9.44 16.56
CA ASP A 57 -2.25 8.04 16.90
C ASP A 57 -3.27 7.05 16.32
N PHE A 58 -4.38 7.54 15.74
CA PHE A 58 -5.37 6.69 15.10
C PHE A 58 -4.83 6.00 13.83
N PRO A 59 -5.32 4.78 13.49
CA PRO A 59 -4.88 4.01 12.34
C PRO A 59 -4.97 4.77 11.01
N VAL A 60 -4.11 4.41 10.06
CA VAL A 60 -4.14 4.89 8.69
C VAL A 60 -4.55 3.74 7.77
N ILE A 61 -5.48 4.01 6.86
CA ILE A 61 -5.93 3.10 5.81
C ILE A 61 -5.18 3.45 4.51
N LEU A 62 -4.56 2.44 3.91
CA LEU A 62 -3.95 2.55 2.58
C LEU A 62 -4.88 1.87 1.58
N SER A 63 -5.50 2.67 0.71
CA SER A 63 -6.33 2.19 -0.38
C SER A 63 -5.46 1.91 -1.59
N PHE A 64 -5.25 0.63 -1.91
CA PHE A 64 -4.46 0.21 -3.06
C PHE A 64 -5.38 -0.06 -4.26
N GLU A 65 -5.23 0.72 -5.32
CA GLU A 65 -5.67 0.35 -6.65
C GLU A 65 -4.50 -0.38 -7.32
N ASN A 66 -4.63 -1.68 -7.59
CA ASN A 66 -3.47 -2.54 -7.89
C ASN A 66 -3.54 -3.08 -9.32
N HIS A 67 -2.65 -2.58 -10.17
CA HIS A 67 -2.44 -3.02 -11.55
C HIS A 67 -1.08 -3.70 -11.75
N CYS A 68 -0.34 -3.99 -10.68
CA CYS A 68 0.97 -4.63 -10.74
C CYS A 68 0.87 -6.13 -11.05
N SER A 69 1.83 -6.65 -11.81
CA SER A 69 2.06 -8.07 -12.02
C SER A 69 2.38 -8.81 -10.71
N PRO A 70 2.16 -10.13 -10.61
CA PRO A 70 2.48 -10.89 -9.39
C PRO A 70 3.94 -10.74 -8.91
N LYS A 71 4.89 -10.61 -9.85
CA LYS A 71 6.31 -10.38 -9.55
C LYS A 71 6.53 -9.04 -8.85
N GLN A 72 5.90 -7.98 -9.34
CA GLN A 72 6.01 -6.65 -8.74
C GLN A 72 5.15 -6.50 -7.49
N GLN A 73 4.01 -7.21 -7.37
CA GLN A 73 3.27 -7.30 -6.11
C GLN A 73 4.13 -7.89 -4.99
N ALA A 74 4.95 -8.90 -5.27
CA ALA A 74 5.89 -9.44 -4.28
C ALA A 74 6.91 -8.37 -3.82
N LYS A 75 7.37 -7.50 -4.73
CA LYS A 75 8.22 -6.36 -4.39
C LYS A 75 7.46 -5.33 -3.55
N MET A 76 6.21 -4.99 -3.90
CA MET A 76 5.37 -4.09 -3.10
C MET A 76 5.22 -4.61 -1.67
N VAL A 77 4.89 -5.90 -1.50
CA VAL A 77 4.76 -6.52 -0.16
C VAL A 77 6.07 -6.40 0.62
N LYS A 78 7.21 -6.62 -0.03
CA LYS A 78 8.51 -6.44 0.60
C LYS A 78 8.72 -4.99 1.06
N LEU A 79 8.49 -4.01 0.19
CA LEU A 79 8.64 -2.59 0.52
C LEU A 79 7.69 -2.15 1.65
N ILE A 80 6.43 -2.58 1.60
CA ILE A 80 5.45 -2.32 2.66
C ILE A 80 5.99 -2.82 4.00
N LYS A 81 6.48 -4.06 4.05
CA LYS A 81 7.05 -4.66 5.27
C LYS A 81 8.32 -3.94 5.73
N ASP A 82 9.22 -3.61 4.80
CA ASP A 82 10.49 -2.96 5.11
C ASP A 82 10.28 -1.56 5.73
N TYR A 83 9.31 -0.78 5.22
CA TYR A 83 9.07 0.59 5.70
C TYR A 83 8.07 0.68 6.87
N LEU A 84 7.02 -0.14 6.87
CA LEU A 84 5.99 -0.04 7.92
C LEU A 84 6.27 -0.96 9.11
N GLY A 85 6.96 -2.09 8.90
CA GLY A 85 7.33 -3.03 9.95
C GLY A 85 6.14 -3.45 10.82
N ASP A 86 6.31 -3.35 12.13
CA ASP A 86 5.29 -3.73 13.13
C ASP A 86 4.04 -2.84 13.13
N ARG A 87 4.05 -1.75 12.35
CA ARG A 87 2.88 -0.86 12.20
C ARG A 87 1.83 -1.43 11.24
N ILE A 88 2.09 -2.58 10.63
CA ILE A 88 1.15 -3.29 9.76
C ILE A 88 0.24 -4.18 10.61
N LEU A 89 -1.06 -3.98 10.49
CA LEU A 89 -2.04 -4.95 10.98
C LEU A 89 -2.13 -6.13 9.98
N ALA A 90 -1.23 -7.10 10.11
CA ALA A 90 -1.11 -8.22 9.17
C ALA A 90 -2.11 -9.36 9.42
N GLN A 91 -2.65 -9.43 10.63
CA GLN A 91 -3.66 -10.42 11.03
C GLN A 91 -4.82 -9.71 11.75
N PRO A 92 -6.02 -10.30 11.74
CA PRO A 92 -7.13 -9.80 12.56
C PRO A 92 -6.73 -9.76 14.03
N LEU A 93 -7.30 -8.80 14.77
CA LEU A 93 -7.13 -8.76 16.21
C LEU A 93 -7.79 -9.99 16.84
N GLU A 94 -7.18 -10.58 17.87
CA GLU A 94 -7.76 -11.74 18.57
C GLU A 94 -9.15 -11.43 19.14
N SER A 95 -9.37 -10.19 19.59
CA SER A 95 -10.65 -9.70 20.10
C SER A 95 -11.69 -9.45 19.00
N HIS A 96 -11.27 -9.34 17.74
CA HIS A 96 -12.12 -9.07 16.59
C HIS A 96 -11.76 -10.01 15.44
N PRO A 97 -11.99 -11.33 15.61
CA PRO A 97 -11.69 -12.29 14.57
C PRO A 97 -12.56 -12.03 13.33
N LEU A 98 -11.99 -12.20 12.14
CA LEU A 98 -12.79 -12.17 10.91
C LEU A 98 -13.78 -13.33 10.91
N SER A 99 -15.05 -13.05 10.60
CA SER A 99 -16.03 -14.10 10.39
C SER A 99 -15.63 -14.97 9.18
N SER A 100 -16.05 -16.23 9.18
CA SER A 100 -15.65 -17.24 8.19
C SER A 100 -15.86 -16.82 6.73
N MET A 101 -16.83 -15.94 6.45
CA MET A 101 -17.09 -15.40 5.12
C MET A 101 -16.03 -14.42 4.62
N ALA A 102 -15.31 -13.73 5.52
CA ALA A 102 -14.22 -12.82 5.17
C ALA A 102 -12.87 -13.54 4.99
N GLN A 103 -12.72 -14.75 5.55
CA GLN A 103 -11.54 -15.60 5.34
C GLN A 103 -11.58 -16.36 4.00
N ALA A 104 -12.78 -16.54 3.43
CA ALA A 104 -13.02 -17.35 2.24
C ALA A 104 -12.69 -16.63 0.91
N ARG A 105 -11.48 -16.10 0.76
CA ARG A 105 -10.86 -15.83 -0.56
C ARG A 105 -9.34 -16.07 -0.52
N SER A 106 -8.89 -17.20 0.03
CA SER A 106 -7.69 -17.81 -0.53
C SER A 106 -8.04 -18.16 -1.97
N LEU A 107 -7.42 -17.50 -2.94
CA LEU A 107 -7.66 -17.68 -4.37
C LEU A 107 -7.51 -19.15 -4.75
N GLY A 108 -8.61 -19.89 -4.76
CA GLY A 108 -8.72 -21.11 -5.54
C GLY A 108 -8.40 -20.73 -6.98
N LYS A 109 -7.36 -21.38 -7.53
CA LYS A 109 -6.95 -21.27 -8.93
C LYS A 109 -8.20 -21.25 -9.81
N ARG A 110 -8.47 -20.12 -10.44
CA ARG A 110 -9.40 -20.09 -11.57
C ARG A 110 -8.56 -20.46 -12.79
N ASN A 111 -8.84 -21.67 -13.28
CA ASN A 111 -8.48 -22.32 -14.53
C ASN A 111 -7.42 -21.63 -15.40
#